data_AF-A0A1Q3E9Y0-F1
#
_entry.id   AF-A0A1Q3E9Y0-F1
#
_cell.length_a   1.000
_cell.length_b   1.000
_cell.length_c   1.000
_cell.angle_alpha   90.00
_cell.angle_beta   90.00
_cell.angle_gamma   90.00
#
_symmetry.space_group_name_H-M   'P 1'
#
loop_
_entity.id
_entity.type
_entity.pdbx_description
1 polymer ?
#
loop_
_entity_poly.entity_id
_entity_poly.type
_entity_poly.pdbx_seq_one_letter_code
_entity_poly.pdbx_strand_id
1 'polypeptide(L)'
;MELIPTSGGRIPNGRMPIVGGHERDHNVKLYHAVATVYARGGIVRVPGKTAPHLSGCNFAWGGIERVFRSNYEILKVIPTMTTLE
;
A
#
# COMPACT_ATOMS: atom_id res chain seq x y z
N MET A 1 -4.91 -11.20 -6.77
CA MET A 1 -4.57 -9.85 -6.23
C MET A 1 -3.43 -9.28 -7.05
N GLU A 2 -3.28 -7.96 -7.06
CA GLU A 2 -2.27 -7.26 -7.88
C GLU A 2 -1.72 -6.07 -7.09
N LEU A 3 -0.40 -5.82 -7.20
CA LEU A 3 0.24 -4.61 -6.71
C LEU A 3 0.26 -3.60 -7.86
N ILE A 4 -0.29 -2.41 -7.61
CA ILE A 4 -0.35 -1.34 -8.62
C ILE A 4 0.35 -0.09 -8.13
N PRO A 5 1.03 0.65 -9.02
CA PRO A 5 1.73 1.88 -8.64
C PRO A 5 0.76 2.96 -8.16
N THR A 6 1.17 3.69 -7.12
CA THR A 6 0.49 4.87 -6.61
C THR A 6 1.51 5.82 -5.93
N SER A 7 1.02 6.96 -5.43
CA SER A 7 1.83 7.95 -4.74
C SER A 7 0.96 8.83 -3.83
N GLY A 8 1.58 9.48 -2.84
CA GLY A 8 0.98 10.56 -2.07
C GLY A 8 -0.20 10.14 -1.18
N GLY A 9 -0.25 8.88 -0.74
CA GLY A 9 -1.40 8.36 0.01
C GLY A 9 -2.64 8.12 -0.86
N ARG A 10 -2.54 8.29 -2.19
CA ARG A 10 -3.68 8.14 -3.09
C ARG A 10 -4.16 6.69 -3.10
N ILE A 11 -5.47 6.55 -2.90
CA ILE A 11 -6.19 5.30 -3.01
C ILE A 11 -6.81 5.28 -4.41
N PRO A 12 -6.34 4.41 -5.33
CA PRO A 12 -6.81 4.46 -6.72
C PRO A 12 -8.30 4.10 -6.81
N ASN A 13 -9.11 5.07 -7.25
CA ASN A 13 -10.56 4.91 -7.40
C ASN A 13 -10.91 3.77 -8.35
N GLY A 14 -11.97 3.02 -8.04
CA GLY A 14 -12.45 1.90 -8.85
C GLY A 14 -11.53 0.68 -8.88
N ARG A 15 -10.39 0.70 -8.16
CA ARG A 15 -9.40 -0.37 -8.20
C ARG A 15 -9.47 -1.33 -7.01
N MET A 16 -10.55 -1.33 -6.23
CA MET A 16 -10.81 -2.28 -5.13
C MET A 16 -9.57 -2.58 -4.25
N PRO A 17 -8.99 -1.55 -3.61
CA PRO A 17 -7.84 -1.73 -2.73
C PRO A 17 -8.22 -2.54 -1.48
N ILE A 18 -7.30 -3.39 -1.03
CA ILE A 18 -7.54 -4.28 0.11
C ILE A 18 -7.23 -3.54 1.42
N VAL A 19 -8.22 -3.50 2.31
CA VAL A 19 -8.07 -2.97 3.67
C VAL A 19 -7.26 -3.98 4.48
N GLY A 20 -6.13 -3.53 5.02
CA GLY A 20 -5.25 -4.33 5.88
C GLY A 20 -5.39 -4.03 7.37
N GLY A 21 -6.17 -3.01 7.73
CA GLY A 21 -6.43 -2.62 9.11
C GLY A 21 -7.10 -1.26 9.24
N HIS A 22 -7.14 -0.75 10.46
CA HIS A 22 -7.65 0.57 10.79
C HIS A 22 -6.66 1.29 11.71
N GLU A 23 -6.68 2.62 11.69
CA GLU A 23 -5.94 3.41 12.68
C GLU A 23 -6.54 3.22 14.09
N ARG A 24 -5.83 3.63 15.14
CA ARG A 24 -6.22 3.40 16.56
C ARG A 24 -7.67 3.77 16.87
N ASP A 25 -8.19 4.84 16.28
CA ASP A 25 -9.55 5.34 16.50
C ASP A 25 -10.60 4.61 15.63
N HIS A 26 -10.22 3.53 14.94
CA HIS A 26 -11.01 2.63 14.08
C HIS A 26 -11.72 3.27 12.87
N ASN A 27 -11.82 4.59 12.81
CA ASN A 27 -12.59 5.29 11.78
C ASN A 27 -11.84 5.49 10.46
N VAL A 28 -10.54 5.19 10.42
CA VAL A 28 -9.71 5.42 9.22
C VAL A 28 -9.10 4.12 8.75
N LYS A 29 -9.47 3.70 7.53
CA LYS A 29 -8.94 2.49 6.88
C LYS A 29 -7.47 2.66 6.52
N LEU A 30 -6.72 1.58 6.70
CA LEU A 30 -5.34 1.42 6.25
C LEU A 30 -5.30 0.34 5.17
N TYR A 31 -4.58 0.62 4.10
CA TYR A 31 -4.44 -0.28 2.96
C TYR A 31 -3.04 -0.86 2.89
N HIS A 32 -2.90 -2.10 2.44
CA HIS A 32 -1.59 -2.70 2.22
C HIS A 32 -0.82 -1.97 1.11
N ALA A 33 0.42 -1.60 1.41
CA ALA A 33 1.33 -0.97 0.48
C ALA A 33 2.70 -1.65 0.49
N VAL A 34 3.49 -1.43 -0.56
CA VAL A 34 4.86 -1.95 -0.68
C VAL A 34 5.78 -0.82 -1.13
N ALA A 35 6.81 -0.54 -0.34
CA ALA A 35 7.89 0.38 -0.68
C ALA A 35 9.05 -0.36 -1.34
N THR A 36 9.75 0.33 -2.25
CA THR A 36 10.97 -0.18 -2.89
C THR A 36 12.17 0.57 -2.31
N VAL A 37 13.00 -0.13 -1.53
CA VAL A 37 14.13 0.43 -0.80
C VAL A 37 15.44 0.03 -1.47
N TYR A 38 16.29 1.00 -1.78
CA TYR A 38 17.66 0.76 -2.24
C TYR A 38 18.57 0.59 -1.02
N ALA A 39 19.04 -0.64 -0.78
CA ALA A 39 19.95 -0.99 0.30
C ALA A 39 21.32 -1.41 -0.27
N ARG A 40 22.33 -1.55 0.61
CA ARG A 40 23.70 -1.94 0.22
C ARG A 40 23.78 -3.25 -0.58
N GLY A 41 22.82 -4.16 -0.39
CA GLY A 41 22.72 -5.45 -1.10
C GLY A 41 21.79 -5.45 -2.31
N GLY A 42 21.28 -4.29 -2.74
CA GLY A 42 20.35 -4.16 -3.86
C GLY A 42 18.98 -3.63 -3.46
N ILE A 43 17.98 -3.95 -4.28
CA ILE A 43 16.61 -3.47 -4.11
C ILE A 43 15.83 -4.43 -3.21
N VAL A 44 15.22 -3.90 -2.15
CA VAL A 44 14.36 -4.66 -1.23
C VAL A 44 12.95 -4.10 -1.28
N ARG A 45 11.96 -4.98 -1.38
CA ARG A 45 10.54 -4.62 -1.32
C ARG A 45 10.03 -4.84 0.10
N VAL A 46 9.48 -3.79 0.70
CA VAL A 46 9.10 -3.78 2.12
C VAL A 46 7.60 -3.54 2.26
N PRO A 47 6.84 -4.49 2.83
CA PRO A 47 5.44 -4.27 3.13
C PRO A 47 5.23 -3.14 4.13
N GLY A 48 4.11 -2.44 3.98
CA GLY A 48 3.71 -1.33 4.83
C GLY A 48 2.22 -1.02 4.70
N LYS A 49 1.85 0.17 5.14
CA LYS A 49 0.48 0.70 5.12
C LYS A 49 0.40 2.03 4.36
N THR A 50 -0.73 2.30 3.73
CA THR A 50 -1.04 3.61 3.13
C THR A 50 -2.48 4.03 3.40
N ALA A 51 -2.71 5.33 3.43
CA ALA A 51 -4.01 5.97 3.52
C ALA A 51 -3.85 7.45 3.09
N PRO A 52 -4.94 8.16 2.74
CA PRO A 52 -4.86 9.56 2.31
C PRO A 52 -4.12 10.46 3.32
N HIS A 53 -4.42 10.31 4.61
CA HIS A 53 -3.79 11.10 5.68
C HIS A 53 -2.31 10.74 5.93
N LEU A 54 -1.85 9.57 5.48
CA LEU A 54 -0.48 9.11 5.65
C LEU A 54 0.48 9.64 4.57
N SER A 55 -0.03 10.26 3.51
CA SER A 55 0.74 10.90 2.43
C SER A 55 1.74 9.98 1.69
N GLY A 56 1.69 8.66 1.90
CA GLY A 56 2.62 7.70 1.31
C GLY A 56 2.48 6.27 1.85
N CYS A 57 3.46 5.43 1.55
CA CYS A 57 3.63 4.12 2.19
C CYS A 57 4.46 4.30 3.48
N ASN A 58 3.86 3.99 4.62
CA ASN A 58 4.54 3.89 5.91
C ASN A 58 5.00 2.44 6.11
N PHE A 59 6.29 2.22 6.32
CA PHE A 59 6.90 0.90 6.41
C PHE A 59 8.01 0.86 7.46
N ALA A 60 8.20 -0.29 8.09
CA ALA A 60 9.26 -0.48 9.08
C ALA A 60 10.58 -0.81 8.39
N TRP A 61 11.64 -0.04 8.67
CA TRP A 61 12.97 -0.30 8.16
C TRP A 61 14.07 0.21 9.09
N GLY A 62 14.95 -0.70 9.53
CA GLY A 62 16.06 -0.36 10.41
C GLY A 62 15.61 0.14 11.80
N GLY A 63 14.53 -0.43 12.35
CA GLY A 63 14.02 -0.11 13.69
C GLY A 63 13.14 1.15 13.78
N ILE A 64 12.86 1.83 12.66
CA ILE A 64 12.00 3.01 12.61
C ILE A 64 10.92 2.88 11.53
N GLU A 65 9.83 3.62 11.68
CA GLU A 65 8.85 3.82 10.61
C GLU A 65 9.38 4.88 9.63
N ARG A 66 9.31 4.58 8.34
CA ARG A 66 9.70 5.48 7.25
C ARG A 66 8.53 5.70 6.31
N VAL A 67 8.54 6.82 5.59
CA VAL A 67 7.50 7.17 4.62
C VAL A 67 8.07 7.26 3.20
N PHE A 68 7.56 6.44 2.28
CA PHE A 68 7.83 6.53 0.85
C PHE A 68 6.67 7.24 0.15
N ARG A 69 6.89 8.48 -0.31
CA ARG A 69 5.80 9.33 -0.83
C ARG A 69 5.45 9.07 -2.29
N SER A 70 6.36 8.54 -3.10
CA SER A 70 6.17 8.32 -4.53
C SER A 70 6.58 6.92 -4.94
N ASN A 71 6.07 6.43 -6.08
CA ASN A 71 6.48 5.17 -6.70
C ASN A 71 6.47 3.95 -5.77
N TYR A 72 5.49 3.91 -4.85
CA TYR A 72 5.17 2.71 -4.08
C TYR A 72 3.95 2.03 -4.69
N GLU A 73 3.65 0.82 -4.26
CA GLU A 73 2.50 0.06 -4.76
C GLU A 73 1.46 -0.14 -3.67
N ILE A 74 0.19 -0.26 -4.07
CA ILE A 74 -0.94 -0.62 -3.22
C ILE A 74 -1.54 -1.94 -3.70
N LEU A 75 -1.95 -2.80 -2.76
CA LEU A 75 -2.53 -4.11 -3.08
C LEU A 75 -4.03 -3.99 -3.37
N LYS A 76 -4.46 -4.55 -4.50
CA LYS A 76 -5.87 -4.64 -4.90
C LYS A 76 -6.35 -6.05 -5.22
N VAL A 77 -7.66 -6.22 -5.19
CA VAL A 77 -8.33 -7.39 -5.77
C VAL A 77 -8.30 -7.30 -7.30
N ILE A 78 -8.08 -8.43 -7.97
CA ILE A 78 -8.33 -8.56 -9.42
C ILE A 78 -9.77 -9.07 -9.56
N PRO A 79 -10.69 -8.33 -10.22
CA PRO A 79 -12.03 -8.85 -10.46
C PRO A 79 -11.93 -10.13 -11.28
N THR A 80 -12.51 -11.23 -10.79
CA THR A 80 -12.77 -12.41 -11.61
C THR A 80 -14.05 -12.14 -12.39
N MET A 81 -14.04 -12.34 -13.70
CA MET A 81 -15.28 -12.38 -14.46
C MET A 81 -16.07 -13.61 -14.01
N THR A 82 -17.18 -13.40 -13.29
CA THR A 82 -18.18 -14.44 -13.14
C THR A 82 -18.82 -14.61 -14.51
N THR A 83 -18.53 -15.71 -15.20
CA THR A 83 -19.41 -16.17 -16.28
C THR A 83 -20.75 -16.45 -15.63
N LEU A 84 -21.79 -15.72 -16.06
CA LEU A 84 -23.16 -16.08 -15.77
C LEU A 84 -23.41 -17.42 -16.47
N GLU A 85 -23.60 -18.49 -15.69
CA GLU A 85 -24.20 -19.75 -16.17
C GLU A 85 -25.71 -19.58 -16.36
#